data_AF-A0A4V5MZR0-F1
#
_entry.id   AF-A0A4V5MZR0-F1
#
_cell.length_a   1.000
_cell.length_b   1.000
_cell.length_c   1.000
_cell.angle_alpha   90.00
_cell.angle_beta   90.00
_cell.angle_gamma   90.00
#
_symmetry.space_group_name_H-M   'P 1'
#
loop_
_entity.id
_entity.type
_entity.pdbx_description
1 polymer ?
#
loop_
_entity_poly.entity_id
_entity_poly.type
_entity_poly.pdbx_seq_one_letter_code
_entity_poly.pdbx_strand_id
1 'polypeptide(L)'
;MLDVSDEVRAEIGEEEAQRLLAGESAPGTYDCTSCRTPGNTSQERTSTVLFVGEETAVLAFAHATCIPSQIVPVSEQQLQGAVQSITSNGGSAAPSVAVAPSVPAAPVLAPRQAVLGITCGLVLVQGDVRPALVIEPTGPVARPGQGGPGDDFLPLLIEQGFLPVNDLSAPPSPLAGWSVLLAMGQLHAILQPGSAGAWWQAHQPLPVSEGWRQAVNKSNEVYVYAAPVGSIGQQPREDLLADALDRAARHGVLVGATMPLSGT
;
A
#
# COMPACT_ATOMS: atom_id res chain seq x y z
N MET A 1 -8.97 -6.83 -24.32
CA MET A 1 -9.97 -5.84 -24.75
C MET A 1 -9.77 -4.59 -23.92
N LEU A 2 -9.27 -3.53 -24.53
CA LEU A 2 -8.89 -2.31 -23.82
C LEU A 2 -10.06 -1.35 -23.67
N ASP A 3 -10.14 -0.76 -22.49
CA ASP A 3 -11.07 0.31 -22.13
C ASP A 3 -10.28 1.61 -22.00
N VAL A 4 -10.63 2.59 -22.84
CA VAL A 4 -10.04 3.93 -22.88
C VAL A 4 -11.17 4.93 -22.72
N SER A 5 -11.22 5.58 -21.56
CA SER A 5 -12.23 6.59 -21.24
C SER A 5 -12.07 7.85 -22.09
N ASP A 6 -13.15 8.62 -22.25
CA ASP A 6 -13.14 9.85 -23.05
C ASP A 6 -12.17 10.90 -22.49
N GLU A 7 -11.97 10.94 -21.16
CA GLU A 7 -10.97 11.79 -20.51
C GLU A 7 -9.55 11.42 -20.94
N VAL A 8 -9.19 10.13 -20.84
CA VAL A 8 -7.87 9.63 -21.28
C VAL A 8 -7.67 9.87 -22.77
N ARG A 9 -8.72 9.68 -23.59
CA ARG A 9 -8.71 9.94 -25.03
C ARG A 9 -8.46 11.41 -25.37
N ALA A 10 -9.07 12.32 -24.62
CA ALA A 10 -8.86 13.76 -24.79
C ALA A 10 -7.41 14.17 -24.47
N GLU A 11 -6.78 13.52 -23.48
CA GLU A 11 -5.42 13.84 -23.04
C GLU A 11 -4.33 13.27 -23.97
N ILE A 12 -4.44 12.00 -24.39
CA ILE A 12 -3.43 11.36 -25.27
C ILE A 12 -3.65 11.65 -26.76
N GLY A 13 -4.81 12.17 -27.12
CA GLY A 13 -5.23 12.42 -28.50
C GLY A 13 -5.87 11.21 -29.19
N GLU A 14 -6.75 11.50 -30.15
CA GLU A 14 -7.58 10.49 -30.84
C GLU A 14 -6.75 9.47 -31.63
N GLU A 15 -5.66 9.91 -32.27
CA GLU A 15 -4.78 9.02 -33.04
C GLU A 15 -4.06 7.99 -32.15
N GLU A 16 -3.58 8.39 -30.96
CA GLU A 16 -2.94 7.47 -30.03
C GLU A 16 -3.95 6.53 -29.37
N ALA A 17 -5.13 7.06 -29.00
CA ALA A 17 -6.21 6.23 -28.48
C ALA A 17 -6.64 5.14 -29.47
N GLN A 18 -6.70 5.48 -30.77
CA GLN A 18 -7.03 4.50 -31.80
C GLN A 18 -5.93 3.43 -31.96
N ARG A 19 -4.65 3.80 -31.85
CA ARG A 19 -3.53 2.83 -31.84
C ARG A 19 -3.59 1.87 -30.64
N LEU A 20 -3.95 2.38 -29.47
CA LEU A 20 -4.15 1.55 -28.27
C LEU A 20 -5.32 0.58 -28.42
N LEU A 21 -6.46 1.06 -28.94
CA LEU A 21 -7.64 0.23 -29.18
C LEU A 21 -7.40 -0.83 -30.27
N ALA A 22 -6.57 -0.52 -31.27
CA ALA A 22 -6.11 -1.47 -32.28
C ALA A 22 -5.08 -2.49 -31.75
N GLY A 23 -4.55 -2.29 -30.54
CA GLY A 23 -3.54 -3.15 -29.92
C GLY A 23 -2.11 -2.93 -30.42
N GLU A 24 -1.86 -1.85 -31.17
CA GLU A 24 -0.54 -1.53 -31.73
C GLU A 24 0.42 -0.92 -30.70
N SER A 25 -0.12 -0.08 -29.80
CA SER A 25 0.62 0.55 -28.70
C SER A 25 0.42 -0.17 -27.35
N ALA A 26 -0.41 -1.22 -27.31
CA ALA A 26 -0.75 -1.90 -26.05
C ALA A 26 0.26 -3.00 -25.71
N PRO A 27 0.77 -3.07 -24.47
CA PRO A 27 1.65 -4.14 -24.06
C PRO A 27 0.89 -5.47 -24.03
N GLY A 28 1.52 -6.54 -24.51
CA GLY A 28 0.93 -7.88 -24.48
C GLY A 28 0.67 -8.34 -23.04
N THR A 29 1.67 -8.24 -22.17
CA THR A 29 1.54 -8.47 -20.72
C THR A 29 1.89 -7.21 -19.94
N TYR A 30 1.22 -6.98 -18.82
CA TYR A 30 1.42 -5.81 -17.96
C TYR A 30 1.31 -6.20 -16.48
N ASP A 31 1.89 -5.42 -15.58
CA ASP A 31 1.58 -5.52 -14.15
C ASP A 31 0.45 -4.56 -13.82
N CYS A 32 -0.66 -5.07 -13.28
CA CYS A 32 -1.81 -4.24 -12.96
C CYS A 32 -1.41 -3.13 -11.97
N THR A 33 -1.59 -1.85 -12.33
CA THR A 33 -1.10 -0.74 -11.47
C THR A 33 -1.75 -0.73 -10.07
N SER A 34 -2.96 -1.30 -9.95
CA SER A 34 -3.69 -1.46 -8.69
C SER A 34 -3.24 -2.68 -7.87
N CYS A 35 -3.39 -3.90 -8.40
CA CYS A 35 -3.15 -5.13 -7.63
C CYS A 35 -1.77 -5.79 -7.88
N ARG A 36 -0.97 -5.24 -8.81
CA ARG A 36 0.37 -5.72 -9.23
C ARG A 36 0.43 -7.18 -9.70
N THR A 37 -0.71 -7.82 -9.91
CA THR A 37 -0.78 -9.12 -10.55
C THR A 37 -0.56 -8.95 -12.06
N PRO A 38 0.19 -9.85 -12.72
CA PRO A 38 0.35 -9.83 -14.17
C PRO A 38 -0.99 -9.99 -14.86
N GLY A 39 -1.20 -9.18 -15.89
CA GLY A 39 -2.34 -9.23 -16.78
C GLY A 39 -1.91 -9.31 -18.25
N ASN A 40 -2.87 -9.62 -19.13
CA ASN A 40 -2.66 -9.72 -20.56
C ASN A 40 -3.80 -9.06 -21.36
N THR A 41 -3.48 -8.00 -22.09
CA THR A 41 -4.44 -7.16 -22.82
C THR A 41 -5.22 -7.92 -23.91
N SER A 42 -4.68 -9.04 -24.39
CA SER A 42 -5.34 -9.91 -25.38
C SER A 42 -6.32 -10.92 -24.75
N GLN A 43 -6.14 -11.27 -23.48
CA GLN A 43 -6.91 -12.33 -22.81
C GLN A 43 -8.01 -11.79 -21.91
N GLU A 44 -7.84 -10.58 -21.37
CA GLU A 44 -8.78 -10.01 -20.40
C GLU A 44 -9.21 -8.57 -20.73
N ARG A 45 -10.15 -8.05 -19.93
CA ARG A 45 -10.53 -6.64 -20.02
C ARG A 45 -9.54 -5.81 -19.21
N THR A 46 -8.95 -4.81 -19.87
CA THR A 46 -7.91 -3.98 -19.32
C THR A 46 -8.32 -2.51 -19.41
N SER A 47 -8.22 -1.78 -18.31
CA SER A 47 -8.44 -0.34 -18.27
C SER A 47 -7.12 0.41 -18.40
N THR A 48 -7.14 1.51 -19.15
CA THR A 48 -6.01 2.44 -19.25
C THR A 48 -6.03 3.47 -18.13
N VAL A 49 -4.87 3.69 -17.50
CA VAL A 49 -4.73 4.70 -16.46
C VAL A 49 -3.61 5.64 -16.85
N LEU A 50 -3.93 6.92 -16.99
CA LEU A 50 -2.97 7.93 -17.37
C LEU A 50 -2.57 8.72 -16.13
N PHE A 51 -1.31 8.60 -15.72
CA PHE A 51 -0.75 9.42 -14.65
C PHE A 51 -0.24 10.73 -15.26
N VAL A 52 -0.75 11.87 -14.82
CA VAL A 52 -0.40 13.19 -15.37
C VAL A 52 0.27 14.03 -14.28
N GLY A 53 1.44 14.54 -14.59
CA GLY A 53 2.21 15.49 -13.77
C GLY A 53 2.21 16.86 -14.41
N GLU A 54 3.13 17.72 -13.93
CA GLU A 54 3.25 19.08 -14.46
C GLU A 54 3.87 19.09 -15.85
N GLU A 55 4.81 18.18 -16.12
CA GLU A 55 5.54 18.11 -17.40
C GLU A 55 5.46 16.73 -18.06
N THR A 56 5.12 15.68 -17.31
CA THR A 56 5.15 14.30 -17.80
C THR A 56 3.82 13.59 -17.66
N ALA A 57 3.50 12.73 -18.64
CA ALA A 57 2.36 11.82 -18.58
C ALA A 57 2.81 10.39 -18.86
N VAL A 58 2.32 9.43 -18.07
CA VAL A 58 2.68 8.02 -18.16
C VAL A 58 1.42 7.18 -18.26
N LEU A 59 1.32 6.42 -19.35
CA LEU A 59 0.23 5.48 -19.57
C LEU A 59 0.55 4.13 -18.92
N ALA A 60 -0.38 3.64 -18.11
CA ALA A 60 -0.31 2.34 -17.45
C ALA A 60 -1.62 1.56 -17.63
N PHE A 61 -1.59 0.29 -17.19
CA PHE A 61 -2.68 -0.66 -17.41
C PHE A 61 -3.11 -1.32 -16.10
N ALA A 62 -4.39 -1.64 -16.00
CA ALA A 62 -4.96 -2.39 -14.88
C ALA A 62 -6.08 -3.32 -15.35
N HIS A 63 -6.39 -4.35 -14.57
CA HIS A 63 -7.62 -5.10 -14.78
C HIS A 63 -8.82 -4.16 -14.65
N ALA A 64 -9.79 -4.29 -15.56
CA ALA A 64 -10.99 -3.47 -15.53
C ALA A 64 -11.82 -3.64 -14.24
N THR A 65 -11.64 -4.77 -13.53
CA THR A 65 -12.26 -5.01 -12.22
C THR A 65 -11.52 -4.36 -11.05
N CYS A 66 -10.25 -3.96 -11.23
CA CYS A 66 -9.47 -3.34 -10.17
C CYS A 66 -9.72 -1.84 -10.11
N ILE A 67 -9.65 -1.17 -11.26
CA ILE A 67 -9.86 0.27 -11.40
C ILE A 67 -10.40 0.59 -12.80
N PRO A 68 -11.29 1.58 -12.95
CA PRO A 68 -11.79 2.02 -14.25
C PRO A 68 -10.72 2.80 -15.02
N SER A 69 -10.95 3.02 -16.32
CA SER A 69 -10.09 3.91 -17.10
C SER A 69 -10.23 5.36 -16.63
N GLN A 70 -9.11 6.01 -16.31
CA GLN A 70 -9.13 7.35 -15.71
C GLN A 70 -7.78 8.08 -15.83
N ILE A 71 -7.81 9.39 -15.60
CA ILE A 71 -6.63 10.22 -15.40
C ILE A 71 -6.37 10.37 -13.90
N VAL A 72 -5.12 10.19 -13.47
CA VAL A 72 -4.70 10.35 -12.08
C VAL A 72 -3.63 11.44 -12.00
N PRO A 73 -3.94 12.62 -11.42
CA PRO A 73 -2.93 13.65 -11.20
C PRO A 73 -1.97 13.19 -10.10
N VAL A 74 -0.68 13.27 -10.36
CA VAL A 74 0.38 12.90 -9.40
C VAL A 74 1.51 13.92 -9.46
N SER A 75 2.29 14.04 -8.39
CA SER A 75 3.41 14.98 -8.40
C SER A 75 4.52 14.51 -9.36
N GLU A 76 5.26 15.45 -9.94
CA GLU A 76 6.35 15.16 -10.88
C GLU A 76 7.41 14.21 -10.27
N GLN A 77 7.66 14.35 -8.96
CA GLN A 77 8.55 13.45 -8.21
C GLN A 77 8.03 12.00 -8.14
N GLN A 78 6.71 11.80 -8.09
CA GLN A 78 6.09 10.47 -8.08
C GLN A 78 6.11 9.81 -9.46
N LEU A 79 5.92 10.60 -10.53
CA LEU A 79 6.01 10.12 -11.92
C LEU A 79 7.40 9.64 -12.27
N GLN A 80 8.43 10.41 -11.95
CA GLN A 80 9.81 10.06 -12.30
C GLN A 80 10.26 8.76 -11.62
N GLY A 81 9.80 8.49 -10.40
CA GLY A 81 10.04 7.23 -9.69
C GLY A 81 9.32 6.03 -10.31
N ALA A 82 8.13 6.23 -10.88
CA ALA A 82 7.38 5.21 -11.60
C ALA A 82 8.04 4.87 -12.95
N VAL A 83 8.46 5.88 -13.72
CA VAL A 83 9.14 5.71 -15.02
C VAL A 83 10.45 4.93 -14.86
N GLN A 84 11.26 5.23 -13.83
CA GLN A 84 12.52 4.52 -13.57
C GLN A 84 12.32 3.06 -13.14
N SER A 85 11.19 2.74 -12.49
CA SER A 85 10.86 1.36 -12.11
C SER A 85 10.40 0.53 -13.31
N ILE A 86 9.73 1.14 -14.29
CA ILE A 86 9.27 0.48 -15.52
C ILE A 86 10.44 0.19 -16.48
N THR A 87 11.43 1.10 -16.56
CA THR A 87 12.62 0.90 -17.41
C THR A 87 13.61 -0.13 -16.86
N SER A 88 13.58 -0.43 -15.56
CA SER A 88 14.56 -1.32 -14.91
C SER A 88 14.21 -2.82 -14.89
N ASN A 89 12.98 -3.21 -15.27
CA ASN A 89 12.55 -4.62 -15.24
C ASN A 89 12.37 -5.29 -16.63
N GLY A 90 12.88 -4.66 -17.69
CA GLY A 90 13.24 -5.29 -18.98
C GLY A 90 12.13 -5.90 -19.85
N GLY A 91 11.76 -5.22 -20.95
CA GLY A 91 11.09 -5.86 -22.10
C GLY A 91 10.41 -4.97 -23.15
N SER A 92 11.21 -4.36 -24.04
CA SER A 92 10.88 -3.90 -25.43
C SER A 92 10.16 -2.54 -25.68
N ALA A 93 11.03 -1.55 -25.94
CA ALA A 93 11.13 -0.64 -27.09
C ALA A 93 10.07 0.45 -27.43
N ALA A 94 10.47 1.72 -27.21
CA ALA A 94 10.39 2.81 -28.19
C ALA A 94 11.61 3.76 -27.98
N PRO A 95 12.09 4.50 -29.01
CA PRO A 95 13.50 4.82 -29.16
C PRO A 95 13.94 6.08 -28.42
N SER A 96 15.13 6.06 -27.84
CA SER A 96 15.85 7.29 -27.45
C SER A 96 17.30 7.20 -27.91
N VAL A 97 17.78 8.31 -28.48
CA VAL A 97 18.99 8.43 -29.29
C VAL A 97 20.24 8.33 -28.41
N ALA A 98 21.22 7.53 -28.83
CA ALA A 98 22.42 7.21 -28.06
C ALA A 98 23.52 8.28 -28.12
N VAL A 99 24.16 8.55 -26.97
CA VAL A 99 25.61 8.84 -26.87
C VAL A 99 26.13 8.14 -25.61
N ALA A 100 27.21 7.36 -25.76
CA ALA A 100 27.94 6.65 -24.69
C ALA A 100 29.45 6.92 -24.85
N PRO A 101 30.36 6.51 -23.94
CA PRO A 101 30.19 6.00 -22.58
C PRO A 101 31.11 6.70 -21.53
N SER A 102 30.66 6.78 -20.28
CA SER A 102 31.54 6.94 -19.12
C SER A 102 31.01 6.05 -17.99
N VAL A 103 31.87 5.16 -17.51
CA VAL A 103 31.69 4.12 -16.48
C VAL A 103 30.70 4.53 -15.35
N PRO A 104 29.61 3.78 -15.07
CA PRO A 104 28.78 4.09 -13.93
C PRO A 104 29.29 3.38 -12.67
N ALA A 105 29.64 4.18 -11.67
CA ALA A 105 29.59 3.75 -10.28
C ALA A 105 28.16 3.32 -9.94
N ALA A 106 28.03 2.28 -9.12
CA ALA A 106 26.74 1.71 -8.71
C ALA A 106 25.79 2.81 -8.19
N PRO A 107 24.55 2.90 -8.68
CA PRO A 107 23.60 3.90 -8.20
C PRO A 107 23.20 3.57 -6.76
N VAL A 108 23.40 4.54 -5.88
CA VAL A 108 22.81 4.55 -4.54
C VAL A 108 21.30 4.61 -4.73
N LEU A 109 20.59 3.52 -4.42
CA LEU A 109 19.14 3.42 -4.47
C LEU A 109 18.54 4.57 -3.65
N ALA A 110 17.72 5.41 -4.29
CA ALA A 110 16.90 6.38 -3.59
C ALA A 110 16.01 5.65 -2.55
N PRO A 111 15.77 6.23 -1.35
CA PRO A 111 15.00 5.58 -0.32
C PRO A 111 13.56 5.32 -0.82
N ARG A 112 13.22 4.05 -1.06
CA ARG A 112 11.84 3.65 -1.31
C ARG A 112 11.06 3.82 0.00
N GLN A 113 9.98 4.60 -0.03
CA GLN A 113 9.01 4.62 1.05
C GLN A 113 8.39 3.22 1.19
N ALA A 114 8.37 2.69 2.41
CA ALA A 114 7.75 1.40 2.67
C ALA A 114 6.24 1.45 2.40
N VAL A 115 5.72 0.43 1.72
CA VAL A 115 4.28 0.27 1.50
C VAL A 115 3.75 -0.65 2.58
N LEU A 116 2.75 -0.18 3.33
CA LEU A 116 2.15 -0.92 4.44
C LEU A 116 0.75 -1.39 4.07
N GLY A 117 0.52 -2.69 4.17
CA GLY A 117 -0.81 -3.28 4.16
C GLY A 117 -1.46 -3.12 5.54
N ILE A 118 -2.74 -2.75 5.54
CA ILE A 118 -3.56 -2.72 6.75
C ILE A 118 -4.75 -3.64 6.58
N THR A 119 -4.92 -4.55 7.53
CA THR A 119 -6.07 -5.43 7.65
C THR A 119 -6.88 -5.03 8.88
N CYS A 120 -8.18 -4.77 8.69
CA CYS A 120 -9.11 -4.51 9.79
C CYS A 120 -9.69 -5.85 10.28
N GLY A 121 -9.70 -6.08 11.58
CA GLY A 121 -10.25 -7.31 12.15
C GLY A 121 -10.71 -7.15 13.59
N LEU A 122 -11.23 -8.22 14.17
CA LEU A 122 -11.65 -8.28 15.56
C LEU A 122 -10.75 -9.25 16.32
N VAL A 123 -10.41 -8.91 17.56
CA VAL A 123 -9.64 -9.77 18.47
C VAL A 123 -10.37 -9.89 19.80
N LEU A 124 -10.19 -11.03 20.47
CA LEU A 124 -10.74 -11.26 21.81
C LEU A 124 -9.67 -10.97 22.86
N VAL A 125 -9.91 -9.96 23.69
CA VAL A 125 -8.97 -9.55 24.75
C VAL A 125 -9.73 -9.51 26.06
N GLN A 126 -9.25 -10.27 27.06
CA GLN A 126 -9.92 -10.43 28.36
C GLN A 126 -11.41 -10.81 28.26
N GLY A 127 -11.81 -11.52 27.20
CA GLY A 127 -13.20 -11.92 26.95
C GLY A 127 -14.07 -10.86 26.26
N ASP A 128 -13.55 -9.68 26.00
CA ASP A 128 -14.22 -8.63 25.21
C ASP A 128 -13.73 -8.62 23.77
N VAL A 129 -14.65 -8.42 22.83
CA VAL A 129 -14.33 -8.20 21.41
C VAL A 129 -13.81 -6.78 21.24
N ARG A 130 -12.59 -6.66 20.69
CA ARG A 130 -11.88 -5.40 20.49
C ARG A 130 -11.59 -5.19 19.00
N PRO A 131 -11.70 -3.94 18.50
CA PRO A 131 -11.34 -3.63 17.12
C PRO A 131 -9.82 -3.65 16.98
N ALA A 132 -9.33 -4.34 15.96
CA ALA A 132 -7.91 -4.44 15.65
C ALA A 132 -7.59 -3.91 14.25
N LEU A 133 -6.40 -3.32 14.12
CA LEU A 133 -5.72 -3.08 12.86
C LEU A 133 -4.43 -3.89 12.86
N VAL A 134 -4.19 -4.63 11.78
CA VAL A 134 -2.97 -5.41 11.60
C VAL A 134 -2.18 -4.81 10.45
N ILE A 135 -0.95 -4.40 10.76
CA ILE A 135 -0.04 -3.75 9.82
C ILE A 135 1.04 -4.74 9.42
N GLU A 136 1.18 -4.95 8.12
CA GLU A 136 2.23 -5.78 7.55
C GLU A 136 2.81 -5.08 6.31
N PRO A 137 4.13 -4.85 6.24
CA PRO A 137 4.73 -4.24 5.07
C PRO A 137 4.69 -5.21 3.88
N THR A 138 4.63 -4.69 2.66
CA THR A 138 4.62 -5.52 1.44
C THR A 138 6.01 -6.07 1.07
N GLY A 139 7.04 -5.67 1.80
CA GLY A 139 8.43 -6.09 1.63
C GLY A 139 9.26 -5.71 2.87
N PRO A 140 10.51 -6.18 2.98
CA PRO A 140 11.38 -5.83 4.10
C PRO A 140 11.57 -4.31 4.17
N VAL A 141 11.55 -3.76 5.39
CA VAL A 141 11.73 -2.33 5.61
C VAL A 141 13.15 -2.08 6.09
N ALA A 142 13.93 -1.27 5.37
CA ALA A 142 15.26 -0.87 5.80
C ALA A 142 15.28 0.61 6.20
N ARG A 143 16.17 0.99 7.11
CA ARG A 143 16.38 2.40 7.42
C ARG A 143 16.90 3.18 6.21
N PRO A 144 16.42 4.41 5.97
CA PRO A 144 16.99 5.28 4.95
C PRO A 144 18.50 5.42 5.11
N GLY A 145 19.26 5.11 4.05
CA GLY A 145 20.72 5.19 4.06
C GLY A 145 21.45 3.96 4.62
N GLN A 146 20.76 2.95 5.15
CA GLN A 146 21.35 1.63 5.43
C GLN A 146 20.95 0.62 4.34
N GLY A 147 21.94 0.18 3.55
CA GLY A 147 21.78 -0.88 2.55
C GLY A 147 22.01 -2.28 3.11
N GLY A 148 21.61 -2.54 4.35
CA GLY A 148 21.78 -3.84 5.00
C GLY A 148 20.71 -4.86 4.56
N PRO A 149 20.99 -6.17 4.59
CA PRO A 149 20.04 -7.23 4.21
C PRO A 149 18.95 -7.50 5.28
N GLY A 150 18.73 -6.57 6.22
CA GLY A 150 17.85 -6.76 7.38
C GLY A 150 16.46 -6.16 7.19
N ASP A 151 15.50 -6.63 8.00
CA ASP A 151 14.19 -6.00 8.16
C ASP A 151 14.15 -5.22 9.49
N ASP A 152 14.28 -3.90 9.38
CA ASP A 152 14.25 -2.95 10.47
C ASP A 152 12.83 -2.58 10.90
N PHE A 153 11.78 -3.17 10.32
CA PHE A 153 10.40 -2.78 10.59
C PHE A 153 10.04 -2.82 12.09
N LEU A 154 10.33 -3.93 12.77
CA LEU A 154 10.05 -4.05 14.20
C LEU A 154 10.92 -3.11 15.06
N PRO A 155 12.25 -3.06 14.89
CA PRO A 155 13.07 -2.06 15.59
C PRO A 155 12.56 -0.62 15.44
N LEU A 156 12.14 -0.23 14.24
CA LEU A 156 11.60 1.11 13.98
C LEU A 156 10.31 1.37 14.75
N LEU A 157 9.39 0.40 14.81
CA LEU A 157 8.16 0.55 15.58
C LEU A 157 8.41 0.58 17.09
N ILE A 158 9.36 -0.22 17.57
CA ILE A 158 9.75 -0.22 18.98
C ILE A 158 10.32 1.15 19.40
N GLU A 159 11.13 1.77 18.55
CA GLU A 159 11.60 3.14 18.75
C GLU A 159 10.48 4.17 18.80
N GLN A 160 9.37 3.91 18.10
CA GLN A 160 8.15 4.73 18.15
C GLN A 160 7.26 4.43 19.36
N GLY A 161 7.61 3.46 20.20
CA GLY A 161 6.93 3.11 21.43
C GLY A 161 5.97 1.93 21.34
N PHE A 162 5.88 1.24 20.20
CA PHE A 162 5.20 -0.05 20.14
C PHE A 162 5.94 -1.07 21.02
N LEU A 163 5.21 -1.95 21.70
CA LEU A 163 5.82 -2.94 22.59
C LEU A 163 5.61 -4.36 22.07
N PRO A 164 6.56 -5.28 22.31
CA PRO A 164 6.39 -6.69 21.99
C PRO A 164 5.12 -7.28 22.61
N VAL A 165 4.36 -8.02 21.82
CA VAL A 165 3.15 -8.73 22.24
C VAL A 165 3.47 -10.21 22.31
N ASN A 166 3.39 -10.77 23.52
CA ASN A 166 3.62 -12.19 23.77
C ASN A 166 2.32 -12.98 24.03
N ASP A 167 1.23 -12.26 24.32
CA ASP A 167 -0.09 -12.81 24.65
C ASP A 167 -1.17 -11.87 24.12
N LEU A 168 -1.98 -12.35 23.19
CA LEU A 168 -3.09 -11.57 22.61
C LEU A 168 -4.29 -11.42 23.55
N SER A 169 -4.39 -12.25 24.59
CA SER A 169 -5.48 -12.14 25.55
C SER A 169 -5.32 -10.94 26.48
N ALA A 170 -4.14 -10.32 26.50
CA ALA A 170 -3.82 -9.10 27.22
C ALA A 170 -3.88 -7.85 26.31
N PRO A 171 -4.41 -6.72 26.80
CA PRO A 171 -4.46 -5.50 26.02
C PRO A 171 -3.05 -4.94 25.77
N PRO A 172 -2.72 -4.46 24.55
CA PRO A 172 -1.47 -3.77 24.29
C PRO A 172 -1.38 -2.46 25.08
N SER A 173 -0.15 -2.01 25.37
CA SER A 173 0.06 -0.74 26.06
C SER A 173 -0.45 0.46 25.25
N PRO A 174 -1.07 1.47 25.89
CA PRO A 174 -1.45 2.70 25.22
C PRO A 174 -0.25 3.43 24.62
N LEU A 175 -0.39 3.92 23.40
CA LEU A 175 0.64 4.70 22.72
C LEU A 175 0.24 6.17 22.60
N ALA A 176 0.86 7.01 23.43
CA ALA A 176 0.48 8.41 23.58
C ALA A 176 0.72 9.23 22.30
N GLY A 177 -0.26 10.08 21.96
CA GLY A 177 -0.18 11.02 20.84
C GLY A 177 -0.38 10.41 19.45
N TRP A 178 -0.44 9.07 19.35
CA TRP A 178 -0.90 8.38 18.15
C TRP A 178 -2.41 8.29 18.14
N SER A 179 -3.01 8.21 16.95
CA SER A 179 -4.44 7.96 16.82
C SER A 179 -4.82 7.32 15.51
N VAL A 180 -6.01 6.69 15.50
CA VAL A 180 -6.60 6.11 14.30
C VAL A 180 -7.70 7.04 13.78
N LEU A 181 -7.55 7.53 12.55
CA LEU A 181 -8.53 8.39 11.90
C LEU A 181 -9.63 7.55 11.25
N LEU A 182 -10.80 7.57 11.87
CA LEU A 182 -12.03 6.96 11.36
C LEU A 182 -13.04 8.08 11.09
N ALA A 183 -13.51 8.18 9.84
CA ALA A 183 -14.51 9.18 9.47
C ALA A 183 -15.53 8.55 8.52
N MET A 184 -16.80 8.90 8.69
CA MET A 184 -17.93 8.34 7.91
C MET A 184 -17.98 6.79 7.94
N GLY A 185 -17.53 6.18 9.03
CA GLY A 185 -17.50 4.72 9.18
C GLY A 185 -16.44 4.01 8.33
N GLN A 186 -15.46 4.74 7.82
CA GLN A 186 -14.32 4.21 7.06
C GLN A 186 -13.01 4.59 7.74
N LEU A 187 -11.98 3.77 7.57
CA LEU A 187 -10.62 4.02 8.05
C LEU A 187 -9.85 4.85 7.03
N HIS A 188 -9.27 5.96 7.46
CA HIS A 188 -8.54 6.89 6.58
C HIS A 188 -7.04 6.88 6.83
N ALA A 189 -6.62 6.90 8.09
CA ALA A 189 -5.21 7.10 8.43
C ALA A 189 -4.84 6.62 9.84
N ILE A 190 -3.54 6.44 10.06
CA ILE A 190 -2.93 6.36 11.38
C ILE A 190 -2.05 7.60 11.53
N LEU A 191 -2.32 8.39 12.58
CA LEU A 191 -1.66 9.64 12.86
C LEU A 191 -0.58 9.43 13.92
N GLN A 192 0.58 10.05 13.72
CA GLN A 192 1.72 9.98 14.64
C GLN A 192 1.90 11.34 15.32
N PRO A 193 2.31 11.36 16.61
CA PRO A 193 2.52 12.59 17.35
C PRO A 193 3.54 13.51 16.69
N GLY A 194 3.26 14.81 16.72
CA GLY A 194 4.21 15.86 16.31
C GLY A 194 4.46 15.95 14.80
N SER A 195 3.86 15.10 13.98
CA SER A 195 3.90 15.19 12.53
C SER A 195 2.73 16.01 12.00
N ALA A 196 2.99 16.84 10.98
CA ALA A 196 1.93 17.55 10.24
C ALA A 196 1.13 16.62 9.32
N GLY A 197 1.54 15.35 9.17
CA GLY A 197 0.91 14.36 8.29
C GLY A 197 0.68 13.00 8.96
N ALA A 198 -0.03 12.14 8.25
CA ALA A 198 -0.29 10.77 8.68
C ALA A 198 0.98 9.91 8.57
N TRP A 199 1.18 9.00 9.53
CA TRP A 199 2.22 7.98 9.43
C TRP A 199 1.85 6.92 8.39
N TRP A 200 0.56 6.61 8.30
CA TRP A 200 -0.03 5.83 7.22
C TRP A 200 -1.34 6.46 6.78
N GLN A 201 -1.60 6.47 5.49
CA GLN A 201 -2.85 6.95 4.91
C GLN A 201 -3.35 5.98 3.85
N ALA A 202 -4.64 5.66 3.92
CA ALA A 202 -5.30 4.87 2.91
C ALA A 202 -5.39 5.67 1.60
N HIS A 203 -5.06 5.04 0.47
CA HIS A 203 -5.28 5.66 -0.84
C HIS A 203 -6.78 5.92 -1.09
N GLN A 204 -7.63 4.99 -0.64
CA GLN A 204 -9.07 5.18 -0.50
C GLN A 204 -9.52 4.75 0.89
N PRO A 205 -10.50 5.44 1.51
CA PRO A 205 -10.99 5.08 2.83
C PRO A 205 -11.45 3.62 2.89
N LEU A 206 -10.88 2.84 3.79
CA LEU A 206 -11.16 1.42 3.90
C LEU A 206 -12.47 1.19 4.66
N PRO A 207 -13.46 0.50 4.08
CA PRO A 207 -14.67 0.14 4.82
C PRO A 207 -14.29 -0.84 5.94
N VAL A 208 -14.87 -0.63 7.11
CA VAL A 208 -14.75 -1.54 8.26
C VAL A 208 -16.05 -2.31 8.47
N SER A 209 -15.94 -3.54 8.97
CA SER A 209 -17.11 -4.38 9.25
C SER A 209 -18.02 -3.72 10.29
N GLU A 210 -19.28 -4.14 10.33
CA GLU A 210 -20.21 -3.65 11.35
C GLU A 210 -19.75 -4.02 12.76
N GLY A 211 -19.26 -5.26 12.96
CA GLY A 211 -18.70 -5.69 14.24
C GLY A 211 -17.52 -4.83 14.70
N TRP A 212 -16.64 -4.44 13.77
CA TRP A 212 -15.53 -3.52 14.06
C TRP A 212 -16.04 -2.14 14.51
N ARG A 213 -17.02 -1.57 13.80
CA ARG A 213 -17.64 -0.28 14.18
C ARG A 213 -18.35 -0.33 15.52
N GLN A 214 -19.06 -1.42 15.82
CA GLN A 214 -19.71 -1.59 17.11
C GLN A 214 -18.67 -1.69 18.24
N ALA A 215 -17.59 -2.46 18.03
CA ALA A 215 -16.53 -2.62 19.01
C ALA A 215 -15.82 -1.29 19.30
N VAL A 216 -15.49 -0.51 18.26
CA VAL A 216 -14.81 0.78 18.43
C VAL A 216 -15.69 1.85 19.06
N ASN A 217 -17.00 1.87 18.76
CA ASN A 217 -17.93 2.80 19.41
C ASN A 217 -18.14 2.47 20.90
N LYS A 218 -17.96 1.20 21.29
CA LYS A 218 -18.00 0.78 22.70
C LYS A 218 -16.72 1.16 23.45
N SER A 219 -15.56 1.06 22.81
CA SER A 219 -14.25 1.25 23.47
C SER A 219 -13.66 2.64 23.32
N ASN A 220 -13.91 3.33 22.21
CA ASN A 220 -13.13 4.48 21.71
C ASN A 220 -11.62 4.21 21.56
N GLU A 221 -11.25 2.95 21.45
CA GLU A 221 -9.87 2.47 21.36
C GLU A 221 -9.74 1.41 20.28
N VAL A 222 -8.62 1.44 19.57
CA VAL A 222 -8.24 0.48 18.53
C VAL A 222 -6.92 -0.18 18.91
N TYR A 223 -6.85 -1.50 18.79
CA TYR A 223 -5.62 -2.26 19.02
C TYR A 223 -4.87 -2.39 17.70
N VAL A 224 -3.69 -1.80 17.63
CA VAL A 224 -2.85 -1.80 16.44
C VAL A 224 -1.73 -2.79 16.66
N TYR A 225 -1.70 -3.83 15.84
CA TYR A 225 -0.65 -4.84 15.81
C TYR A 225 0.17 -4.71 14.55
N ALA A 226 1.46 -4.99 14.64
CA ALA A 226 2.36 -4.93 13.49
C ALA A 226 3.39 -6.06 13.52
N ALA A 227 3.68 -6.61 12.33
CA ALA A 227 4.65 -7.68 12.15
C ALA A 227 5.42 -7.51 10.82
N PRO A 228 6.63 -8.08 10.69
CA PRO A 228 7.40 -8.10 9.44
C PRO A 228 6.65 -8.75 8.29
N VAL A 229 7.09 -8.46 7.06
CA VAL A 229 6.51 -9.06 5.85
C VAL A 229 6.51 -10.59 5.94
N GLY A 230 5.39 -11.21 5.57
CA GLY A 230 5.24 -12.67 5.55
C GLY A 230 4.92 -13.30 6.91
N SER A 231 4.75 -12.50 7.97
CA SER A 231 4.43 -13.01 9.31
C SER A 231 2.93 -13.29 9.49
N ILE A 232 2.08 -12.44 8.91
CA ILE A 232 0.62 -12.55 9.07
C ILE A 232 0.00 -13.05 7.76
N GLY A 233 0.32 -12.41 6.64
CA GLY A 233 -0.27 -12.70 5.35
C GLY A 233 -1.74 -12.27 5.23
N GLN A 234 -2.34 -12.57 4.08
CA GLN A 234 -3.76 -12.32 3.84
C GLN A 234 -4.61 -13.35 4.59
N GLN A 235 -5.51 -12.88 5.45
CA GLN A 235 -6.38 -13.74 6.24
C GLN A 235 -7.84 -13.56 5.80
N PRO A 236 -8.48 -14.60 5.22
CA PRO A 236 -9.82 -14.48 4.66
C PRO A 236 -10.92 -14.46 5.72
N ARG A 237 -10.59 -14.78 6.98
CA ARG A 237 -11.53 -14.85 8.11
C ARG A 237 -10.89 -14.31 9.38
N GLU A 238 -11.72 -13.79 10.28
CA GLU A 238 -11.28 -13.18 11.55
C GLU A 238 -10.61 -14.19 12.50
N ASP A 239 -11.09 -15.43 12.56
CA ASP A 239 -10.48 -16.47 13.40
C ASP A 239 -9.08 -16.84 12.90
N LEU A 240 -8.89 -16.91 11.58
CA LEU A 240 -7.58 -17.15 10.99
C LEU A 240 -6.61 -15.99 11.21
N LEU A 241 -7.13 -14.75 11.28
CA LEU A 241 -6.35 -13.57 11.66
C LEU A 241 -5.89 -13.65 13.12
N ALA A 242 -6.76 -14.03 14.04
CA ALA A 242 -6.41 -14.23 15.45
C ALA A 242 -5.33 -15.30 15.60
N ASP A 243 -5.47 -16.44 14.91
CA ASP A 243 -4.47 -17.51 14.92
C ASP A 243 -3.12 -17.05 14.32
N ALA A 244 -3.13 -16.21 13.28
CA ALA A 244 -1.92 -15.67 12.67
C ALA A 244 -1.19 -14.71 13.61
N LEU A 245 -1.93 -13.83 14.29
CA LEU A 245 -1.37 -12.95 15.30
C LEU A 245 -0.80 -13.76 16.47
N ASP A 246 -1.47 -14.83 16.92
CA ASP A 246 -1.00 -15.65 18.04
C ASP A 246 0.30 -16.37 17.68
N ARG A 247 0.40 -16.89 16.46
CA ARG A 247 1.67 -17.42 15.93
C ARG A 247 2.77 -16.37 15.92
N ALA A 248 2.50 -15.17 15.39
CA ALA A 248 3.49 -14.09 15.33
C ALA A 248 3.96 -13.66 16.74
N ALA A 249 3.04 -13.58 17.71
CA ALA A 249 3.35 -13.30 19.11
C ALA A 249 4.28 -14.35 19.72
N ARG A 250 3.97 -15.65 19.54
CA ARG A 250 4.80 -16.76 20.03
C ARG A 250 6.19 -16.80 19.37
N HIS A 251 6.30 -16.35 18.13
CA HIS A 251 7.57 -16.21 17.42
C HIS A 251 8.34 -14.94 17.80
N GLY A 252 7.78 -14.08 18.67
CA GLY A 252 8.42 -12.84 19.12
C GLY A 252 8.54 -11.78 18.01
N VAL A 253 7.72 -11.89 16.96
CA VAL A 253 7.73 -10.99 15.79
C VAL A 253 6.48 -10.12 15.71
N LEU A 254 5.76 -9.96 16.83
CA LEU A 254 4.59 -9.11 16.92
C LEU A 254 4.83 -7.98 17.92
N VAL A 255 4.53 -6.75 17.50
CA VAL A 255 4.42 -5.60 18.40
C VAL A 255 3.00 -5.05 18.36
N GLY A 256 2.62 -4.33 19.42
CA GLY A 256 1.27 -3.80 19.55
C GLY A 256 1.21 -2.51 20.35
N ALA A 257 0.15 -1.76 20.10
CA ALA A 257 -0.18 -0.52 20.77
C ALA A 257 -1.70 -0.33 20.82
N THR A 258 -2.20 0.30 21.89
CA THR A 258 -3.57 0.78 21.96
C THR A 258 -3.61 2.25 21.56
N MET A 259 -4.46 2.61 20.60
CA MET A 259 -4.60 3.97 20.07
C MET A 259 -6.03 4.48 20.22
N PRO A 260 -6.23 5.76 20.58
CA PRO A 260 -7.55 6.39 20.54
C PRO A 260 -8.01 6.63 19.10
N LEU A 261 -9.33 6.79 18.94
CA LEU A 261 -9.90 7.30 17.70
C LEU A 261 -9.69 8.82 17.54
N SER A 262 -9.67 9.25 16.29
CA SER A 262 -9.78 10.65 15.87
C SER A 262 -10.77 10.75 14.71
N GLY A 263 -11.47 11.89 14.59
CA GLY A 263 -12.37 12.17 13.45
C GLY A 263 -13.80 11.62 13.55
N THR A 264 -14.25 11.24 14.74
CA THR A 264 -15.64 10.79 15.02
C THR A 264 -16.64 11.94 15.08
#